data_AF-A0A6B3D0F9-F1
#
_entry.id   AF-A0A6B3D0F9-F1
#
_cell.length_a   1.000
_cell.length_b   1.000
_cell.length_c   1.000
_cell.angle_alpha   90.00
_cell.angle_beta   90.00
_cell.angle_gamma   90.00
#
_symmetry.space_group_name_H-M   'P 1'
#
loop_
_entity.id
_entity.type
_entity.pdbx_description
1 polymer ?
#
loop_
_entity_poly.entity_id
_entity_poly.type
_entity_poly.pdbx_seq_one_letter_code
_entity_poly.pdbx_strand_id
1 'polypeptide(L)'
;WAEDAPDRSLFVSNATGTYELYAWDRASGEQRQVTDRPNGTTDGVLAPDGEWIWWFDDKDGDEFGVWRRQPFAGGADEPAVP
;
A
#
# COMPACT_ATOMS: atom_id res chain seq x y z
N TRP A 1 8.16 6.51 -5.50
CA TRP A 1 8.85 6.90 -4.26
C TRP A 1 8.11 8.08 -3.66
N ALA A 2 8.20 8.30 -2.35
CA ALA A 2 7.63 9.49 -1.69
C ALA A 2 8.46 10.74 -2.01
N GLU A 3 7.82 11.88 -2.22
CA GLU A 3 8.48 13.13 -2.65
C GLU A 3 9.45 13.66 -1.59
N ASP A 4 9.02 13.70 -0.33
CA ASP A 4 9.81 14.23 0.80
C ASP A 4 10.63 13.14 1.52
N ALA A 5 10.39 11.87 1.19
CA ALA A 5 11.09 10.70 1.73
C ALA A 5 11.48 9.73 0.59
N PRO A 6 12.44 10.08 -0.29
CA PRO A 6 12.72 9.35 -1.53
C PRO A 6 13.26 7.92 -1.32
N ASP A 7 13.73 7.60 -0.12
CA ASP A 7 14.13 6.24 0.25
C ASP A 7 12.92 5.32 0.48
N ARG A 8 11.72 5.87 0.64
CA ARG A 8 10.47 5.11 0.78
C ARG A 8 9.75 5.00 -0.55
N SER A 9 9.35 3.79 -0.91
CA SER A 9 8.66 3.51 -2.15
C SER A 9 7.50 2.55 -1.96
N LEU A 10 6.46 2.74 -2.77
CA LEU A 10 5.35 1.81 -2.94
C LEU A 10 5.43 1.27 -4.37
N PHE A 11 5.25 -0.03 -4.53
CA PHE A 11 5.22 -0.69 -5.82
C PHE A 11 4.20 -1.82 -5.82
N VAL A 12 3.78 -2.25 -7.01
CA VAL A 12 2.89 -3.40 -7.19
C VAL A 12 3.74 -4.60 -7.58
N SER A 13 3.49 -5.76 -6.99
CA SER A 13 4.15 -7.02 -7.36
C SER A 13 3.19 -8.20 -7.21
N ASN A 14 3.43 -9.27 -7.98
CA ASN A 14 2.72 -10.54 -7.87
C ASN A 14 3.60 -11.64 -7.24
N ALA A 15 4.58 -11.26 -6.42
CA ALA A 15 5.53 -12.18 -5.79
C ALA A 15 4.85 -13.31 -4.97
N THR A 16 3.63 -13.07 -4.48
CA THR A 16 2.81 -14.02 -3.71
C THR A 16 1.69 -14.68 -4.53
N GLY A 17 1.63 -14.45 -5.85
CA GLY A 17 0.68 -15.09 -6.77
C GLY A 17 -0.45 -14.19 -7.25
N THR A 18 -0.82 -13.18 -6.47
CA THR A 18 -1.80 -12.12 -6.85
C THR A 18 -1.11 -10.77 -6.79
N TYR A 19 -1.53 -9.81 -7.64
CA TYR A 19 -0.97 -8.46 -7.61
C TYR A 19 -1.36 -7.75 -6.31
N GLU A 20 -0.37 -7.33 -5.54
CA GLU A 20 -0.53 -6.64 -4.27
C GLU A 20 0.42 -5.45 -4.18
N LEU A 21 0.14 -4.57 -3.21
CA LEU A 21 0.98 -3.44 -2.87
C LEU A 21 2.12 -3.88 -1.94
N TYR A 22 3.30 -3.34 -2.19
CA TYR A 22 4.52 -3.59 -1.41
C TYR A 22 5.21 -2.28 -1.06
N ALA A 23 5.64 -2.17 0.20
CA ALA A 23 6.48 -1.11 0.70
C ALA A 23 7.95 -1.53 0.54
N TRP A 24 8.80 -0.58 0.14
CA TRP A 24 10.24 -0.76 0.07
C TRP A 24 10.95 0.42 0.74
N ASP A 25 11.67 0.12 1.83
CA ASP A 25 12.67 1.01 2.40
C ASP A 25 14.00 0.77 1.67
N ARG A 26 14.44 1.74 0.88
CA ARG A 26 15.65 1.65 0.07
C ARG A 26 16.92 1.89 0.88
N ALA A 27 16.82 2.52 2.05
CA ALA A 27 17.96 2.74 2.93
C ALA A 27 18.35 1.45 3.65
N SER A 28 17.37 0.67 4.10
CA SER A 28 17.61 -0.64 4.73
C SER A 28 17.60 -1.82 3.74
N GLY A 29 16.93 -1.65 2.60
CA GLY A 29 16.65 -2.72 1.63
C GLY A 29 15.41 -3.56 1.98
N GLU A 30 14.71 -3.25 3.08
CA GLU A 30 13.56 -4.01 3.55
C GLU A 30 12.35 -3.86 2.61
N GLN A 31 11.74 -4.98 2.25
CA GLN A 31 10.48 -5.01 1.51
C GLN A 31 9.41 -5.72 2.32
N ARG A 32 8.19 -5.17 2.30
CA ARG A 32 7.05 -5.69 3.05
C ARG A 32 5.79 -5.70 2.19
N GLN A 33 5.06 -6.80 2.22
CA GLN A 33 3.72 -6.86 1.65
C GLN A 33 2.77 -5.98 2.47
N VAL A 34 2.08 -5.07 1.81
CA VAL A 34 1.17 -4.09 2.43
C VAL A 34 -0.25 -4.66 2.46
N THR A 35 -0.67 -5.26 1.35
CA THR A 35 -2.01 -5.82 1.16
C THR A 35 -1.95 -7.31 0.86
N ASP A 36 -2.94 -8.05 1.32
CA ASP A 36 -3.12 -9.49 1.07
C ASP A 36 -4.62 -9.78 0.93
N ARG A 37 -5.14 -9.62 -0.29
CA ARG A 37 -6.56 -9.70 -0.61
C ARG A 37 -6.80 -10.80 -1.65
N PRO A 38 -7.90 -11.56 -1.55
CA PRO A 38 -8.18 -12.63 -2.52
C PRO A 38 -8.15 -12.19 -3.99
N ASN A 39 -8.57 -10.95 -4.27
CA ASN A 39 -8.62 -10.39 -5.63
C ASN A 39 -7.44 -9.45 -5.96
N GLY A 40 -6.50 -9.27 -5.04
CA GLY A 40 -5.40 -8.34 -5.20
C GLY A 40 -5.72 -6.89 -4.86
N THR A 41 -4.67 -6.08 -4.89
CA THR A 41 -4.74 -4.62 -4.76
C THR A 41 -3.69 -4.00 -5.67
N THR A 42 -4.13 -3.14 -6.59
CA THR A 42 -3.22 -2.41 -7.51
C THR A 42 -3.29 -0.90 -7.33
N ASP A 43 -4.44 -0.39 -6.88
CA ASP A 43 -4.64 1.02 -6.59
C ASP A 43 -4.16 1.37 -5.18
N GLY A 44 -3.00 2.02 -5.13
CA GLY A 44 -2.47 2.58 -3.90
C GLY A 44 -1.49 3.72 -4.15
N VAL A 45 -1.33 4.55 -3.12
CA VAL A 45 -0.43 5.71 -3.15
C VAL A 45 0.30 5.82 -1.82
N LEU A 46 1.58 6.19 -1.90
CA LEU A 46 2.38 6.59 -0.75
C LEU A 46 2.27 8.10 -0.59
N ALA A 47 1.92 8.58 0.61
CA ALA A 47 1.87 10.00 0.91
C ALA A 47 3.23 10.68 0.65
N PRO A 48 3.26 11.98 0.30
CA PRO A 48 4.51 12.70 0.00
C PRO A 48 5.55 12.63 1.12
N ASP A 49 5.10 12.66 2.38
CA ASP A 49 5.94 12.51 3.58
C ASP A 49 6.48 11.08 3.78
N GLY A 50 5.95 10.11 3.04
CA GLY A 50 6.30 8.70 3.13
C GLY A 50 5.80 8.00 4.39
N GLU A 51 4.94 8.61 5.19
CA GLU A 51 4.48 8.05 6.48
C GLU A 51 3.27 7.12 6.30
N TRP A 52 2.42 7.38 5.30
CA TRP A 52 1.16 6.66 5.10
C TRP A 52 1.03 6.05 3.71
N ILE A 53 0.61 4.79 3.68
CA ILE A 53 0.19 4.11 2.46
C ILE A 53 -1.33 4.09 2.44
N TRP A 54 -1.92 4.54 1.33
CA TRP A 54 -3.35 4.54 1.07
C TRP A 54 -3.66 3.56 -0.05
N TRP A 55 -4.78 2.86 0.06
CA TRP A 55 -5.21 1.89 -0.94
C TRP A 55 -6.73 1.79 -0.97
N PHE A 56 -7.28 1.35 -2.10
CA PHE A 56 -8.73 1.25 -2.30
C PHE A 56 -9.23 -0.17 -2.00
N ASP A 57 -10.14 -0.30 -1.03
CA ASP A 57 -10.77 -1.54 -0.60
C ASP A 57 -12.13 -1.69 -1.27
N ASP A 58 -12.11 -2.05 -2.55
CA ASP A 58 -13.30 -2.37 -3.34
C ASP A 58 -13.86 -3.75 -3.01
N LYS A 59 -15.09 -4.06 -3.42
CA LYS A 59 -15.62 -5.41 -3.25
C LYS A 59 -15.57 -6.15 -4.59
N ASP A 60 -14.67 -7.13 -4.70
CA ASP A 60 -14.58 -7.99 -5.89
C ASP A 60 -14.40 -7.22 -7.23
N GLY A 61 -13.66 -6.10 -7.23
CA GLY A 61 -13.42 -5.34 -8.47
C GLY A 61 -14.65 -4.58 -8.97
N ASP A 62 -15.67 -4.38 -8.12
CA ASP A 62 -16.89 -3.65 -8.48
C ASP A 62 -16.73 -2.14 -8.48
N GLU A 63 -15.54 -1.62 -8.19
CA GLU A 63 -15.19 -0.19 -8.07
C GLU A 63 -15.93 0.54 -6.92
N PHE A 64 -16.71 -0.17 -6.10
CA PHE A 64 -17.35 0.34 -4.90
C PHE A 64 -16.58 -0.11 -3.66
N GLY A 65 -15.99 0.86 -2.97
CA GLY A 65 -15.09 0.56 -1.86
C GLY A 65 -14.90 1.70 -0.90
N VAL A 66 -14.10 1.42 0.12
CA VAL A 66 -13.62 2.43 1.07
C VAL A 66 -12.14 2.63 0.88
N TRP A 67 -11.67 3.86 1.01
CA TRP A 67 -10.24 4.09 1.14
C TRP A 67 -9.77 3.57 2.50
N ARG A 68 -8.66 2.85 2.49
CA ARG A 68 -7.94 2.38 3.68
C ARG A 68 -6.57 3.04 3.71
N ARG A 69 -5.96 3.04 4.89
CA ARG A 69 -4.55 3.43 5.06
C ARG A 69 -3.88 2.64 6.18
N GLN A 70 -2.56 2.52 6.09
CA GLN A 70 -1.71 2.02 7.17
C GLN A 70 -0.36 2.76 7.17
N PRO A 71 0.38 2.77 8.30
CA PRO A 71 1.72 3.33 8.33
C PRO A 71 2.67 2.62 7.36
N PHE A 72 3.62 3.35 6.78
CA PHE A 72 4.64 2.78 5.89
C PHE A 72 5.43 1.65 6.57
N ALA A 73 5.80 1.85 7.84
CA ALA A 73 6.52 0.87 8.66
C ALA A 73 5.70 -0.38 9.02
N GLY A 74 4.41 -0.42 8.66
CA GLY A 74 3.48 -1.49 9.02
C GLY A 74 2.66 -1.12 10.25
N GLY A 75 1.48 -1.73 10.33
CA GLY A 75 0.48 -1.43 11.34
C GLY A 75 -0.89 -1.95 10.90
N ALA A 76 -1.92 -1.64 11.68
CA ALA A 76 -3.28 -1.98 11.33
C ALA A 76 -3.76 -1.14 10.13
N ASP A 77 -4.63 -1.74 9.31
CA ASP A 77 -5.40 -1.00 8.32
C ASP A 77 -6.54 -0.23 8.98
N GLU A 78 -6.62 1.05 8.67
CA GLU A 78 -7.64 1.96 9.18
C GLU A 78 -8.45 2.55 8.01
N PRO A 79 -9.75 2.80 8.18
CA PRO A 79 -10.51 3.62 7.24
C PRO A 79 -9.87 5.00 7.06
N ALA A 80 -9.76 5.44 5.81
CA ALA A 80 -9.20 6.73 5.40
C ALA A 80 -10.03 7.94 5.84
N VAL A 81 -11.34 7.75 5.93
CA VAL A 81 -12.34 8.75 6.31
C VAL A 81 -13.35 8.11 7.27
N PRO A 82 -13.93 8.88 8.22
CA PRO A 82 -14.99 8.42 9.11
C PRO A 82 -16.26 7.96 8.38
#